data_AF-R0MFL6-F1
#
_entry.id   AF-R0MFL6-F1
#
_cell.length_a   1.000
_cell.length_b   1.000
_cell.length_c   1.000
_cell.angle_alpha   90.00
_cell.angle_beta   90.00
_cell.angle_gamma   90.00
#
_symmetry.space_group_name_H-M   'P 1'
#
loop_
_entity.id
_entity.type
_entity.pdbx_description
1 polymer ?
#
loop_
_entity_poly.entity_id
_entity_poly.type
_entity_poly.pdbx_seq_one_letter_code
_entity_poly.pdbx_strand_id
1 'polypeptide(L)'
;MRDPRNVVIPLFNYQKENTLSLLILKVIFFVIQNYDFQFNDFYKCVYESITLINLEQDTNEKLIFIINLLFNNNSVNVKYMKSIIKKLMSITVEGSTELSLKIVYSVLNILRCNPVLFEMALNENKNVDGIYKELEILSFSIKEISILTNQIKKEAKSKEIRMKFINLSNLKFPEIKI
;
A
#
# COMPACT_ATOMS: atom_id res chain seq x y z
N MET A 1 -22.38 21.65 -0.28
CA MET A 1 -21.86 21.64 -1.67
C MET A 1 -22.93 21.05 -2.58
N ARG A 2 -23.24 21.64 -3.76
CA ARG A 2 -24.39 21.23 -4.59
C ARG A 2 -24.11 20.04 -5.53
N ASP A 3 -22.89 19.90 -6.03
CA ASP A 3 -22.43 18.74 -6.82
C ASP A 3 -20.97 18.39 -6.50
N PRO A 4 -20.69 17.35 -5.70
CA PRO A 4 -19.35 16.91 -5.25
C PRO A 4 -18.31 16.73 -6.35
N ARG A 5 -18.71 16.54 -7.61
CA ARG A 5 -17.78 16.40 -8.74
C ARG A 5 -16.99 17.69 -9.02
N ASN A 6 -17.55 18.85 -8.65
CA ASN A 6 -16.93 20.15 -8.89
C ASN A 6 -15.63 20.38 -8.11
N VAL A 7 -15.35 19.61 -7.04
CA VAL A 7 -14.07 19.73 -6.31
C VAL A 7 -12.94 18.89 -6.89
N VAL A 8 -13.23 17.94 -7.79
CA VAL A 8 -12.22 16.97 -8.23
C VAL A 8 -11.06 17.66 -8.95
N ILE A 9 -11.34 18.51 -9.94
CA ILE A 9 -10.28 19.20 -10.70
C ILE A 9 -9.50 20.20 -9.83
N PRO A 10 -10.13 21.06 -9.01
CA PRO A 10 -9.41 21.92 -8.07
C PRO A 10 -8.49 21.13 -7.12
N LEU A 11 -9.01 20.06 -6.50
CA LEU A 11 -8.25 19.22 -5.59
C LEU A 11 -7.09 18.51 -6.30
N PHE A 12 -7.32 18.02 -7.51
CA PHE A 12 -6.30 17.38 -8.32
C PHE A 12 -5.13 18.33 -8.63
N ASN A 13 -5.42 19.59 -8.97
CA ASN A 13 -4.37 20.57 -9.23
C ASN A 13 -3.60 20.93 -7.95
N TYR A 14 -4.30 21.01 -6.82
CA TYR A 14 -3.68 21.30 -5.52
C TYR A 14 -2.81 20.15 -4.98
N GLN A 15 -3.10 18.92 -5.40
CA GLN A 15 -2.40 17.71 -4.96
C GLN A 15 -0.93 17.68 -5.40
N LYS A 16 -0.59 18.29 -6.55
CA LYS A 16 0.77 18.26 -7.10
C LYS A 16 1.73 18.95 -6.12
N GLU A 17 2.78 18.23 -5.73
CA GLU A 17 3.85 18.68 -4.80
C GLU A 17 3.42 18.87 -3.33
N ASN A 18 2.27 18.35 -2.92
CA ASN A 18 1.78 18.49 -1.54
C ASN A 18 1.94 17.20 -0.71
N THR A 19 2.36 17.31 0.56
CA THR A 19 2.43 16.18 1.52
C THR A 19 1.06 15.61 1.89
N LEU A 20 -0.02 16.35 1.61
CA LEU A 20 -1.42 15.93 1.75
C LEU A 20 -1.94 15.18 0.51
N SER A 21 -1.11 14.95 -0.52
CA SER A 21 -1.55 14.42 -1.81
C SER A 21 -2.37 13.13 -1.70
N LEU A 22 -1.95 12.15 -0.89
CA LEU A 22 -2.70 10.91 -0.69
C LEU A 22 -4.05 11.12 0.02
N LEU A 23 -4.14 12.09 0.95
CA LEU A 23 -5.40 12.43 1.61
C LEU A 23 -6.36 13.15 0.65
N ILE A 24 -5.83 14.02 -0.22
CA ILE A 24 -6.62 14.65 -1.28
C ILE A 24 -7.14 13.59 -2.28
N LEU A 25 -6.28 12.66 -2.68
CA LEU A 25 -6.65 11.55 -3.57
C LEU A 25 -7.69 10.62 -2.93
N LYS A 26 -7.68 10.46 -1.59
CA LYS A 26 -8.74 9.75 -0.86
C LYS A 26 -10.10 10.44 -1.02
N VAL A 27 -10.15 11.78 -0.99
CA VAL A 27 -11.40 12.53 -1.24
C VAL A 27 -11.84 12.37 -2.69
N ILE A 28 -10.92 12.47 -3.65
CA ILE A 28 -11.23 12.26 -5.07
C ILE A 28 -11.76 10.83 -5.31
N PHE A 29 -11.16 9.84 -4.67
CA PHE A 29 -11.61 8.44 -4.73
C PHE A 29 -13.05 8.28 -4.25
N PHE A 30 -13.41 8.93 -3.14
CA PHE A 30 -14.78 8.92 -2.63
C PHE A 30 -15.77 9.49 -3.67
N VAL A 31 -15.41 10.58 -4.36
CA VAL A 31 -16.26 11.15 -5.40
C VAL A 31 -16.40 10.19 -6.59
N ILE A 32 -15.30 9.61 -7.07
CA ILE A 32 -15.29 8.62 -8.16
C ILE A 32 -16.23 7.45 -7.84
N GLN A 33 -16.15 6.89 -6.64
CA GLN A 33 -16.95 5.73 -6.26
C GLN A 33 -18.45 6.02 -6.09
N ASN A 34 -18.81 7.22 -5.62
CA ASN A 34 -20.20 7.51 -5.21
C ASN A 34 -20.99 8.36 -6.22
N TYR A 35 -20.33 8.99 -7.20
CA TYR A 35 -20.96 9.98 -8.09
C TYR A 35 -20.73 9.70 -9.59
N ASP A 36 -20.42 8.46 -9.96
CA ASP A 36 -20.21 7.99 -11.35
C ASP A 36 -19.30 8.94 -12.15
N PHE A 37 -18.16 9.28 -11.55
CA PHE A 37 -17.18 10.20 -12.13
C PHE A 37 -15.96 9.42 -12.61
N GLN A 38 -15.64 9.49 -13.90
CA GLN A 38 -14.45 8.86 -14.45
C GLN A 38 -13.25 9.81 -14.40
N PHE A 39 -12.14 9.34 -13.85
CA PHE A 39 -10.89 10.10 -13.79
C PHE A 39 -9.70 9.20 -14.20
N ASN A 40 -9.32 9.27 -15.47
CA ASN A 40 -8.37 8.33 -16.08
C ASN A 40 -6.97 8.36 -15.45
N ASP A 41 -6.51 9.52 -14.99
CA ASP A 41 -5.17 9.68 -14.40
C ASP A 41 -5.09 9.30 -12.91
N PHE A 42 -6.22 8.92 -12.30
CA PHE A 42 -6.32 8.70 -10.85
C PHE A 42 -5.23 7.75 -10.30
N TYR A 43 -5.15 6.55 -10.86
CA TYR A 43 -4.20 5.52 -10.40
C TYR A 43 -2.74 5.93 -10.62
N LYS A 44 -2.45 6.61 -11.74
CA LYS A 44 -1.10 7.14 -12.00
C LYS A 44 -0.70 8.13 -10.91
N CYS A 45 -1.59 9.06 -10.56
CA CYS A 45 -1.30 10.06 -9.55
C CYS A 45 -1.21 9.48 -8.14
N VAL A 46 -1.98 8.44 -7.81
CA VAL A 46 -1.78 7.70 -6.56
C VAL A 46 -0.38 7.09 -6.53
N TYR A 47 0.05 6.39 -7.58
CA TYR A 47 1.39 5.81 -7.65
C TYR A 47 2.50 6.86 -7.48
N GLU A 48 2.38 8.01 -8.14
CA GLU A 48 3.35 9.11 -8.05
C GLU A 48 3.35 9.77 -6.66
N SER A 49 2.22 9.76 -5.95
CA SER A 49 2.08 10.33 -4.60
C SER A 49 2.68 9.46 -3.49
N ILE A 50 2.95 8.18 -3.76
CA ILE A 50 3.58 7.28 -2.80
C ILE A 50 5.08 7.57 -2.78
N THR A 51 5.46 8.50 -1.92
CA THR A 51 6.85 8.88 -1.64
C THR A 51 7.13 8.78 -0.14
N LEU A 52 8.42 8.71 0.23
CA LEU A 52 8.84 8.68 1.64
C LEU A 52 8.23 9.86 2.41
N ILE A 53 8.49 11.09 1.93
CA ILE A 53 7.99 12.34 2.53
C ILE A 53 6.47 12.32 2.70
N ASN A 54 5.73 11.77 1.72
CA ASN A 54 4.28 11.72 1.83
C ASN A 54 3.79 10.73 2.89
N LEU A 55 4.48 9.61 3.10
CA LEU A 55 4.02 8.58 4.03
C LEU A 55 4.44 8.83 5.49
N GLU A 56 5.42 9.69 5.75
CA GLU A 56 5.89 9.98 7.12
C GLU A 56 4.85 10.63 8.02
N GLN A 57 3.99 11.49 7.47
CA GLN A 57 2.89 12.13 8.20
C GLN A 57 1.57 11.39 7.94
N ASP A 58 0.75 11.21 8.98
CA ASP A 58 -0.55 10.52 8.89
C ASP A 58 -0.44 9.10 8.26
N THR A 59 0.68 8.43 8.53
CA THR A 59 1.07 7.14 7.92
C THR A 59 -0.07 6.13 7.92
N ASN A 60 -0.73 5.96 9.07
CA ASN A 60 -1.79 4.96 9.24
C ASN A 60 -2.97 5.25 8.29
N GLU A 61 -3.42 6.50 8.21
CA GLU A 61 -4.56 6.89 7.37
C GLU A 61 -4.24 6.73 5.89
N LYS A 62 -3.03 7.13 5.48
CA LYS A 62 -2.56 7.01 4.09
C LYS A 62 -2.40 5.55 3.67
N LEU A 63 -1.84 4.71 4.53
CA LEU A 63 -1.73 3.27 4.26
C LEU A 63 -3.09 2.58 4.24
N ILE A 64 -4.03 2.93 5.14
CA ILE A 64 -5.41 2.43 5.08
C ILE A 64 -6.06 2.80 3.75
N PHE A 65 -5.89 4.04 3.29
CA PHE A 65 -6.40 4.46 1.98
C PHE A 65 -5.83 3.62 0.85
N ILE A 66 -4.52 3.37 0.83
CA ILE A 66 -3.87 2.54 -0.20
C ILE A 66 -4.42 1.11 -0.15
N ILE A 67 -4.55 0.49 1.03
CA ILE A 67 -5.09 -0.87 1.14
C ILE A 67 -6.56 -0.90 0.65
N ASN A 68 -7.37 0.06 1.07
CA ASN A 68 -8.77 0.20 0.64
C ASN A 68 -8.90 0.35 -0.89
N LEU A 69 -8.03 1.17 -1.49
CA LEU A 69 -8.03 1.39 -2.92
C LEU A 69 -7.78 0.10 -3.71
N LEU A 70 -6.84 -0.73 -3.25
CA LEU A 70 -6.49 -1.98 -3.89
C LEU A 70 -7.51 -3.10 -3.61
N PHE A 71 -8.29 -3.00 -2.53
CA PHE A 71 -9.30 -4.00 -2.16
C PHE A 71 -10.69 -3.72 -2.76
N ASN A 72 -11.21 -2.50 -2.66
CA ASN A 72 -12.62 -2.20 -2.95
C ASN A 72 -12.97 -2.16 -4.43
N ASN A 73 -11.98 -2.14 -5.32
CA ASN A 73 -12.22 -2.20 -6.76
C ASN A 73 -11.75 -3.56 -7.30
N ASN A 74 -12.71 -4.49 -7.48
CA ASN A 74 -12.49 -5.77 -8.17
C ASN A 74 -11.90 -5.60 -9.60
N SER A 75 -11.87 -4.38 -10.12
CA SER A 75 -11.31 -3.97 -11.40
C SER A 75 -9.85 -3.49 -11.35
N VAL A 76 -9.22 -3.35 -10.18
CA VAL A 76 -7.82 -2.90 -10.11
C VAL A 76 -6.93 -3.98 -10.71
N ASN A 77 -6.17 -3.59 -11.74
CA ASN A 77 -5.27 -4.48 -12.45
C ASN A 77 -4.15 -5.00 -11.51
N VAL A 78 -3.93 -6.31 -11.50
CA VAL A 78 -2.84 -6.97 -10.76
C VAL A 78 -1.48 -6.31 -11.01
N LYS A 79 -1.19 -5.89 -12.25
CA LYS A 79 0.04 -5.17 -12.62
C LYS A 79 0.20 -3.87 -11.82
N TYR A 80 -0.89 -3.12 -11.64
CA TYR A 80 -0.88 -1.91 -10.83
C TYR A 80 -0.67 -2.22 -9.35
N MET A 81 -1.34 -3.25 -8.80
CA MET A 81 -1.11 -3.69 -7.42
C MET A 81 0.36 -4.05 -7.18
N LYS A 82 0.99 -4.80 -8.10
CA LYS A 82 2.42 -5.14 -8.04
C LYS A 82 3.29 -3.88 -8.01
N SER A 83 3.01 -2.88 -8.86
CA SER A 83 3.76 -1.62 -8.87
C SER A 83 3.64 -0.86 -7.54
N ILE A 84 2.44 -0.81 -6.94
CA ILE A 84 2.23 -0.16 -5.64
C ILE A 84 2.99 -0.90 -4.53
N ILE A 85 2.91 -2.23 -4.48
CA ILE A 85 3.63 -3.04 -3.49
C ILE A 85 5.15 -2.79 -3.59
N LYS A 86 5.72 -2.79 -4.79
CA LYS A 86 7.15 -2.48 -4.96
C LYS A 86 7.49 -1.08 -4.49
N LYS A 87 6.68 -0.09 -4.86
CA LYS A 87 6.90 1.30 -4.47
C LYS A 87 6.92 1.44 -2.95
N LEU A 88 5.96 0.83 -2.27
CA LEU A 88 5.92 0.75 -0.81
C LEU A 88 7.17 0.07 -0.23
N MET A 89 7.52 -1.12 -0.72
CA MET A 89 8.69 -1.85 -0.23
C MET A 89 10.01 -1.09 -0.46
N SER A 90 10.16 -0.35 -1.56
CA SER A 90 11.35 0.48 -1.78
C SER A 90 11.51 1.59 -0.73
N ILE A 91 10.41 2.13 -0.20
CA ILE A 91 10.45 3.17 0.84
C ILE A 91 11.00 2.61 2.16
N THR A 92 10.82 1.32 2.43
CA THR A 92 11.30 0.69 3.68
C THR A 92 12.82 0.67 3.82
N VAL A 93 13.54 0.83 2.72
CA VAL A 93 15.02 0.86 2.70
C VAL A 93 15.56 2.18 3.25
N GLU A 94 14.82 3.28 3.05
CA GLU A 94 15.25 4.64 3.43
C GLU A 94 14.42 5.24 4.57
N GLY A 95 13.23 4.68 4.84
CA GLY A 95 12.31 5.19 5.85
C GLY A 95 12.68 4.82 7.29
N SER A 96 12.02 5.50 8.24
CA SER A 96 12.15 5.18 9.66
C SER A 96 11.69 3.75 9.98
N THR A 97 12.22 3.16 11.04
CA THR A 97 11.85 1.81 11.48
C THR A 97 10.34 1.66 11.69
N GLU A 98 9.68 2.67 12.26
CA GLU A 98 8.23 2.65 12.47
C GLU A 98 7.46 2.68 11.14
N LEU A 99 7.87 3.52 10.20
CA LEU A 99 7.28 3.57 8.87
C LEU A 99 7.45 2.23 8.14
N SER A 100 8.66 1.66 8.17
CA SER A 100 8.96 0.37 7.57
C SER A 100 8.10 -0.75 8.16
N LEU A 101 7.92 -0.77 9.48
CA LEU A 101 7.04 -1.74 10.14
C LEU A 101 5.60 -1.65 9.63
N LYS A 102 5.05 -0.43 9.54
CA LYS A 102 3.68 -0.19 9.05
C LYS A 102 3.52 -0.51 7.56
N ILE A 103 4.53 -0.22 6.75
CA ILE A 103 4.54 -0.58 5.33
C ILE A 103 4.56 -2.10 5.15
N VAL A 104 5.46 -2.83 5.82
CA VAL A 104 5.54 -4.29 5.70
C VAL A 104 4.22 -4.93 6.15
N TYR A 105 3.63 -4.42 7.23
CA TYR A 105 2.31 -4.85 7.69
C TYR A 105 1.22 -4.59 6.64
N SER A 106 1.23 -3.43 5.99
CA SER A 106 0.29 -3.10 4.90
C SER A 106 0.45 -4.04 3.71
N VAL A 107 1.70 -4.31 3.30
CA VAL A 107 2.01 -5.22 2.19
C VAL A 107 1.51 -6.62 2.50
N LEU A 108 1.77 -7.17 3.69
CA LEU A 108 1.23 -8.47 4.10
C LEU A 108 -0.30 -8.52 3.95
N ASN A 109 -1.00 -7.47 4.37
CA ASN A 109 -2.45 -7.37 4.26
C ASN A 109 -2.92 -7.32 2.80
N ILE A 110 -2.25 -6.54 1.93
CA ILE A 110 -2.55 -6.50 0.49
C ILE A 110 -2.35 -7.89 -0.15
N LEU A 111 -1.26 -8.59 0.20
CA LEU A 111 -0.98 -9.94 -0.30
C LEU A 111 -2.06 -10.95 0.12
N ARG A 112 -2.56 -10.85 1.35
CA ARG A 112 -3.66 -11.70 1.83
C ARG A 112 -5.00 -11.40 1.14
N CYS A 113 -5.25 -10.14 0.79
CA CYS A 113 -6.43 -9.75 0.00
C CYS A 113 -6.38 -10.33 -1.42
N ASN A 114 -5.19 -10.38 -2.03
CA ASN A 114 -5.03 -10.88 -3.39
C ASN A 114 -3.90 -11.92 -3.48
N PRO A 115 -4.19 -13.20 -3.18
CA PRO A 115 -3.16 -14.22 -2.94
C PRO A 115 -2.26 -14.58 -4.14
N VAL A 116 -2.59 -14.13 -5.35
CA VAL A 116 -1.72 -14.26 -6.53
C VAL A 116 -0.44 -13.42 -6.36
N LEU A 117 -0.53 -12.31 -5.63
CA LEU A 117 0.59 -11.38 -5.42
C LEU A 117 1.70 -11.99 -4.53
N PHE A 118 1.43 -13.06 -3.79
CA PHE A 118 2.45 -13.74 -2.99
C PHE A 118 3.64 -14.26 -3.82
N GLU A 119 3.46 -14.47 -5.13
CA GLU A 119 4.57 -14.81 -6.04
C GLU A 119 5.70 -13.76 -6.00
N MET A 120 5.38 -12.49 -5.70
CA MET A 120 6.37 -11.42 -5.56
C MET A 120 7.37 -11.68 -4.43
N ALA A 121 7.01 -12.49 -3.43
CA ALA A 121 7.82 -12.80 -2.26
C ALA A 121 8.65 -14.10 -2.41
N LEU A 122 8.54 -14.82 -3.52
CA LEU A 122 9.25 -16.09 -3.76
C LEU A 122 10.44 -15.95 -4.73
N ASN A 123 10.49 -14.87 -5.52
CA ASN A 123 11.36 -14.81 -6.68
C ASN A 123 12.78 -14.32 -6.31
N GLU A 124 13.68 -15.27 -6.03
CA GLU A 124 15.10 -15.04 -5.71
C GLU A 124 15.92 -14.53 -6.90
N ASN A 125 15.53 -14.94 -8.12
CA ASN A 125 16.25 -14.57 -9.34
C ASN A 125 15.92 -13.13 -9.75
N LYS A 126 16.97 -12.32 -9.84
CA LYS A 126 16.93 -10.87 -10.08
C LYS A 126 16.19 -10.52 -11.38
N ASN A 127 15.49 -9.39 -11.30
CA ASN A 127 15.00 -8.55 -12.39
C ASN A 127 13.60 -8.90 -12.90
N VAL A 128 12.59 -8.40 -12.19
CA VAL A 128 11.88 -7.17 -12.59
C VAL A 128 10.62 -7.02 -11.71
N ASP A 129 10.08 -8.11 -11.14
CA ASP A 129 8.70 -8.10 -10.60
C ASP A 129 8.45 -8.48 -9.12
N GLY A 130 9.49 -8.66 -8.29
CA GLY A 130 9.34 -9.08 -6.89
C GLY A 130 9.71 -8.06 -5.82
N ILE A 131 9.50 -8.44 -4.56
CA ILE A 131 9.93 -7.73 -3.33
C ILE A 131 10.87 -8.59 -2.47
N TYR A 132 11.40 -9.68 -3.05
CA TYR A 132 12.19 -10.67 -2.32
C TYR A 132 13.43 -10.06 -1.64
N LYS A 133 14.15 -9.19 -2.34
CA LYS A 133 15.38 -8.56 -1.83
C LYS A 133 15.10 -7.66 -0.63
N GLU A 134 14.05 -6.85 -0.72
CA GLU A 134 13.61 -5.98 0.36
C GLU A 134 13.22 -6.83 1.59
N LEU A 135 12.49 -7.93 1.38
CA LEU A 135 12.16 -8.88 2.45
C LEU A 135 13.39 -9.60 3.02
N GLU A 136 14.44 -9.82 2.22
CA GLU A 136 15.72 -10.40 2.68
C GLU A 136 16.46 -9.43 3.59
N ILE A 137 16.65 -8.18 3.15
CA ILE A 137 17.29 -7.12 3.96
C ILE A 137 16.53 -6.92 5.27
N LEU A 138 15.22 -6.74 5.21
CA LEU A 138 14.38 -6.48 6.38
C LEU A 138 14.27 -7.67 7.34
N SER A 139 14.57 -8.90 6.89
CA SER A 139 14.56 -10.07 7.78
C SER A 139 15.66 -10.03 8.86
N PHE A 140 16.69 -9.20 8.65
CA PHE A 140 17.74 -8.91 9.63
C PHE A 140 17.50 -7.62 10.43
N SER A 141 16.34 -6.98 10.28
CA SER A 141 15.96 -5.78 11.02
C SER A 141 15.48 -6.11 12.45
N ILE A 142 14.90 -5.12 13.14
CA ILE A 142 14.29 -5.31 14.46
C ILE A 142 13.26 -6.44 14.45
N LYS A 143 13.04 -7.04 15.62
CA LYS A 143 12.27 -8.27 15.80
C LYS A 143 10.89 -8.21 15.14
N GLU A 144 10.16 -7.11 15.30
CA GLU A 144 8.81 -6.92 14.77
C GLU A 144 8.78 -6.96 13.24
N ILE A 145 9.72 -6.27 12.58
CA ILE A 145 9.85 -6.27 11.12
C ILE A 145 10.30 -7.65 10.64
N SER A 146 11.27 -8.27 11.32
CA SER A 146 11.75 -9.62 10.99
C SER A 146 10.63 -10.66 11.09
N ILE A 147 9.75 -10.56 12.09
CA ILE A 147 8.57 -11.45 12.22
C ILE A 147 7.64 -11.30 11.02
N LEU A 148 7.27 -10.07 10.64
CA LEU A 148 6.34 -9.84 9.54
C LEU A 148 6.92 -10.26 8.18
N THR A 149 8.19 -9.97 7.94
CA THR A 149 8.86 -10.36 6.68
C THR A 149 8.99 -11.88 6.55
N ASN A 150 9.36 -12.56 7.64
CA ASN A 150 9.39 -14.03 7.67
C ASN A 150 8.00 -14.63 7.52
N GLN A 151 6.97 -13.98 8.06
CA GLN A 151 5.58 -14.38 7.86
C GLN A 151 5.16 -14.27 6.39
N ILE A 152 5.48 -13.17 5.71
CA ILE A 152 5.25 -13.03 4.26
C ILE A 152 5.92 -14.16 3.49
N LYS A 153 7.20 -14.44 3.75
CA LYS A 153 7.95 -15.51 3.09
C LYS A 153 7.32 -16.90 3.33
N LYS A 154 6.89 -17.17 4.56
CA LYS A 154 6.21 -18.44 4.91
C LYS A 154 4.89 -18.57 4.16
N GLU A 155 4.01 -17.57 4.25
CA GLU A 155 2.69 -17.56 3.57
C GLU A 155 2.81 -17.60 2.04
N ALA A 156 3.91 -17.08 1.49
CA ALA A 156 4.21 -17.22 0.08
C ALA A 156 4.47 -18.68 -0.31
N LYS A 157 5.25 -19.42 0.50
CA LYS A 157 5.63 -20.83 0.26
C LYS A 157 4.49 -21.83 0.46
N SER A 158 3.58 -21.58 1.40
CA SER A 158 2.45 -22.48 1.67
C SER A 158 1.12 -21.74 1.66
N LYS A 159 0.21 -22.19 0.79
CA LYS A 159 -1.17 -21.67 0.70
C LYS A 159 -1.99 -21.99 1.94
N GLU A 160 -1.67 -23.08 2.64
CA GLU A 160 -2.44 -23.61 3.77
C GLU A 160 -2.33 -22.74 5.02
N ILE A 161 -1.19 -22.05 5.19
CA ILE A 161 -0.93 -21.20 6.36
C ILE A 161 -1.34 -19.73 6.13
N ARG A 162 -1.88 -19.40 4.95
CA ARG A 162 -2.34 -18.03 4.64
C ARG A 162 -3.52 -17.69 5.52
N MET A 163 -3.32 -16.71 6.40
CA MET A 163 -4.43 -16.20 7.20
C MET A 163 -5.42 -15.48 6.29
N LYS A 164 -6.73 -15.69 6.53
CA LYS A 164 -7.76 -14.88 5.90
C LYS A 164 -7.59 -13.43 6.33
N PHE A 165 -7.77 -12.51 5.38
CA PHE A 165 -7.68 -11.08 5.64
C PHE A 165 -8.68 -10.65 6.73
N ILE A 166 -8.22 -9.80 7.65
CA ILE A 166 -9.05 -9.22 8.73
C ILE A 166 -9.70 -7.95 8.15
N ASN A 167 -11.02 -7.81 8.32
CA ASN A 167 -11.78 -6.65 7.83
C ASN A 167 -11.05 -5.31 8.10
N LEU A 168 -10.99 -4.45 7.07
CA LEU A 168 -10.34 -3.13 7.09
C LEU A 168 -10.82 -2.24 8.24
N SER A 169 -12.08 -2.38 8.65
CA SER A 169 -12.65 -1.63 9.78
C SER A 169 -11.94 -1.88 11.11
N ASN A 170 -11.24 -3.02 11.25
CA ASN A 170 -10.56 -3.44 12.46
C ASN A 170 -9.03 -3.41 12.32
N LEU A 171 -8.51 -2.87 11.21
CA LEU A 171 -7.08 -2.82 10.97
C LEU A 171 -6.41 -1.88 11.97
N LYS A 172 -5.59 -2.44 12.86
CA LYS A 172 -4.72 -1.69 13.77
C LYS A 172 -3.28 -1.91 13.36
N PHE A 173 -2.57 -0.81 13.12
CA PHE A 173 -1.15 -0.89 12.80
C PHE A 173 -0.35 -1.33 14.02
N PRO A 174 0.68 -2.16 13.83
CA PRO A 174 1.61 -2.50 14.90
C PRO A 174 2.41 -1.27 15.34
N GLU A 175 2.76 -1.24 16.62
CA GLU A 175 3.64 -0.25 17.24
C GLU A 175 4.93 -0.94 17.69
N ILE A 176 6.04 -0.21 17.71
CA ILE A 176 7.31 -0.72 18.23
C ILE A 176 7.19 -0.77 19.75
N LYS A 177 7.35 -1.97 20.32
CA LYS A 177 7.44 -2.13 21.78
C LYS A 177 8.88 -1.82 22.18
N ILE A 178 9.08 -0.72 22.91
CA ILE A 178 10.35 -0.34 23.53
C ILE A 178 10.43 -0.98 24.91
#